data_AF-A0A1A9UDK2-F1
#
_entry.id   AF-A0A1A9UDK2-F1
#
_cell.length_a   1.000
_cell.length_b   1.000
_cell.length_c   1.000
_cell.angle_alpha   90.00
_cell.angle_beta   90.00
_cell.angle_gamma   90.00
#
_symmetry.space_group_name_H-M   'P 1'
#
loop_
_entity.id
_entity.type
_entity.pdbx_description
1 polymer ?
#
loop_
_entity_poly.entity_id
_entity_poly.type
_entity_poly.pdbx_seq_one_letter_code
_entity_poly.pdbx_strand_id
1 'polypeptide(L)'
;MSQTRLPLVSTEILTNHIVAEPLLTEDQKCNKFLIGAVTYQLMKVTQLHEKCQRESKHCNESFHVFLLGGTRNNATGLKVCKVYDISKKKLVSSSSMNEGIGDNSAVSLNGVVYSVGGYNDDHLNTTECYDPASK
;
A
#
# COMPACT_ATOMS: atom_id res chain seq x y z
N MET A 1 31.11 -32.40 12.63
CA MET A 1 29.84 -31.92 13.20
C MET A 1 29.56 -30.50 12.71
N SER A 2 28.93 -30.33 11.53
CA SER A 2 28.79 -29.01 10.88
C SER A 2 27.46 -28.84 10.15
N GLN A 3 26.33 -29.07 10.83
CA GLN A 3 24.99 -28.95 10.21
C GLN A 3 24.03 -27.95 10.88
N THR A 4 24.45 -27.23 11.91
CA THR A 4 23.57 -26.30 12.63
C THR A 4 23.51 -24.92 11.96
N ARG A 5 22.37 -24.59 11.34
CA ARG A 5 22.07 -23.27 10.77
C ARG A 5 21.47 -22.34 11.83
N LEU A 6 22.33 -21.87 12.75
CA LEU A 6 21.97 -20.91 13.81
C LEU A 6 21.15 -19.70 13.34
N PRO A 7 21.39 -19.09 12.15
CA PRO A 7 20.59 -17.96 11.68
C PRO A 7 19.10 -18.27 11.41
N LEU A 8 18.72 -19.55 11.31
CA LEU A 8 17.34 -19.98 11.04
C LEU A 8 16.56 -20.38 12.31
N VAL A 9 17.23 -20.40 13.46
CA VAL A 9 16.59 -20.62 14.76
C VAL A 9 15.73 -19.38 15.10
N SER A 10 14.64 -19.58 15.86
CA SER A 10 13.81 -18.46 16.31
C SER A 10 14.66 -17.46 17.11
N THR A 11 14.33 -16.17 16.97
CA THR A 11 15.02 -15.09 17.69
C THR A 11 14.99 -15.33 19.19
N GLU A 12 13.86 -15.77 19.73
CA GLU A 12 13.68 -16.06 21.15
C GLU A 12 14.62 -17.16 21.66
N ILE A 13 14.76 -18.27 20.93
CA ILE A 13 15.68 -19.34 21.33
C ILE A 13 17.13 -18.89 21.20
N LEU A 14 17.45 -18.16 20.12
CA LEU A 14 18.80 -17.66 19.90
C LEU A 14 19.25 -16.69 21.00
N THR A 15 18.40 -15.72 21.37
CA THR A 15 18.77 -14.70 22.37
C THR A 15 18.64 -15.17 23.81
N ASN A 16 17.60 -15.95 24.13
CA ASN A 16 17.28 -16.29 25.53
C ASN A 16 17.96 -17.56 26.01
N HIS A 17 18.29 -18.48 25.08
CA HIS A 17 18.87 -19.77 25.43
C HIS A 17 20.28 -19.94 24.87
N ILE A 18 20.53 -19.65 23.60
CA ILE A 18 21.82 -19.98 22.98
C ILE A 18 22.91 -18.95 23.32
N VAL A 19 22.59 -17.65 23.34
CA VAL A 19 23.54 -16.59 23.72
C VAL A 19 23.85 -16.61 25.23
N ALA A 20 22.98 -17.21 26.05
CA ALA A 20 23.18 -17.33 27.48
C ALA A 20 24.12 -18.49 27.89
N GLU A 21 24.46 -19.40 26.97
CA GLU A 21 25.29 -20.58 27.24
C GLU A 21 26.79 -20.25 27.25
N PRO A 22 27.49 -20.37 28.41
CA PRO A 22 28.90 -19.97 28.55
C PRO A 22 29.83 -20.70 27.58
N LEU A 23 29.57 -21.99 27.33
CA LEU A 23 30.37 -22.83 26.43
C LEU A 23 30.37 -22.33 24.98
N LEU A 24 29.33 -21.61 24.56
CA LEU A 24 29.22 -21.08 23.21
C LEU A 24 29.77 -19.65 23.10
N THR A 25 29.70 -18.87 24.18
CA THR A 25 30.23 -17.51 24.24
C THR A 25 31.73 -17.45 24.52
N GLU A 26 32.26 -18.38 25.30
CA GLU A 26 33.68 -18.44 25.66
C GLU A 26 34.55 -19.05 24.55
N ASP A 27 34.00 -19.96 23.74
CA ASP A 27 34.72 -20.49 22.58
C ASP A 27 34.73 -19.48 21.43
N GLN A 28 35.93 -19.09 21.01
CA GLN A 28 36.12 -18.07 19.98
C GLN A 28 35.51 -18.45 18.61
N LYS A 29 35.47 -19.75 18.27
CA LYS A 29 34.88 -20.21 17.00
C LYS A 29 33.35 -20.19 17.10
N CYS A 30 32.77 -20.69 18.17
CA CYS A 30 31.33 -20.68 18.42
C CYS A 30 30.77 -19.26 18.51
N ASN A 31 31.46 -18.37 19.23
CA ASN A 31 31.05 -16.98 19.39
C ASN A 31 30.99 -16.24 18.04
N LYS A 32 31.92 -16.53 17.11
CA LYS A 32 31.87 -15.99 15.74
C LYS A 32 30.59 -16.40 14.99
N PHE A 33 30.12 -17.63 15.17
CA PHE A 33 28.86 -18.08 14.57
C PHE A 33 27.64 -17.45 15.25
N LEU A 34 27.68 -17.24 16.56
CA LEU A 34 26.61 -16.54 17.31
C LEU A 34 26.45 -15.10 16.86
N ILE A 35 27.56 -14.36 16.75
CA ILE A 35 27.57 -12.99 16.25
C ILE A 35 26.97 -12.93 14.85
N GLY A 36 27.34 -13.85 13.96
CA GLY A 36 26.76 -13.94 12.62
C GLY A 36 25.25 -14.19 12.62
N ALA A 37 24.77 -15.08 13.48
CA ALA A 37 23.34 -15.38 13.61
C ALA A 37 22.53 -14.21 14.18
N VAL A 38 23.02 -13.55 15.22
CA VAL A 38 22.38 -12.37 15.82
C VAL A 38 22.37 -11.20 14.83
N THR A 39 23.48 -10.98 14.11
CA THR A 39 23.57 -9.93 13.08
C THR A 39 22.56 -10.16 11.96
N TYR A 40 22.40 -11.41 11.50
CA TYR A 40 21.38 -11.75 10.50
C TYR A 40 19.96 -11.41 10.96
N GLN A 41 19.62 -11.71 12.22
CA GLN A 41 18.31 -11.37 12.78
C GLN A 41 18.10 -9.84 12.85
N LEU A 42 19.13 -9.09 13.28
CA LEU A 42 19.08 -7.62 13.32
C LEU A 42 18.90 -7.00 11.93
N MET A 43 19.61 -7.53 10.92
CA MET A 43 19.47 -7.07 9.53
C MET A 43 18.07 -7.37 8.96
N LYS A 44 17.49 -8.54 9.25
CA LYS A 44 16.12 -8.89 8.84
C LYS A 44 15.09 -7.95 9.42
N VAL A 45 15.20 -7.62 10.72
CA VAL A 45 14.31 -6.66 11.40
C VAL A 45 14.46 -5.26 10.79
N THR A 46 15.69 -4.83 10.52
CA THR A 46 15.97 -3.52 9.91
C THR A 46 15.38 -3.43 8.49
N GLN A 47 15.56 -4.47 7.66
CA GLN A 47 14.97 -4.54 6.31
C GLN A 47 13.44 -4.54 6.32
N LEU A 48 12.80 -5.22 7.28
CA LEU A 48 11.35 -5.17 7.45
C LEU A 48 10.89 -3.79 7.90
N HIS A 49 11.64 -3.14 8.79
CA HIS A 49 11.36 -1.78 9.23
C HIS A 49 11.48 -0.77 8.08
N GLU A 50 12.51 -0.88 7.24
CA GLU A 50 12.65 -0.05 6.03
C GLU A 50 11.57 -0.31 4.98
N LYS A 51 11.07 -1.55 4.88
CA LYS A 51 9.92 -1.88 4.02
C LYS A 51 8.63 -1.22 4.55
N CYS A 52 8.35 -1.32 5.85
CA CYS A 52 7.26 -0.60 6.51
C CYS A 52 7.45 0.92 6.44
N GLN A 53 8.67 1.44 6.49
CA GLN A 53 8.91 2.89 6.40
C GLN A 53 8.75 3.45 4.98
N ARG A 54 8.93 2.63 3.93
CA ARG A 54 8.48 3.00 2.58
C ARG A 54 6.95 3.08 2.49
N GLU A 55 6.23 2.27 3.27
CA GLU A 55 4.77 2.29 3.36
C GLU A 55 4.25 3.36 4.36
N SER A 56 5.07 3.82 5.31
CA SER A 56 4.72 4.77 6.38
C SER A 56 4.88 6.25 6.01
N LYS A 57 5.40 6.60 4.83
CA LYS A 57 5.47 8.01 4.40
C LYS A 57 4.09 8.64 4.13
N HIS A 58 3.03 7.83 4.06
CA HIS A 58 1.64 8.27 3.84
C HIS A 58 0.88 8.68 5.12
N CYS A 59 1.51 8.83 6.29
CA CYS A 59 0.77 9.11 7.53
C CYS A 59 0.06 10.49 7.58
N ASN A 60 0.28 11.38 6.61
CA ASN A 60 -0.44 12.65 6.47
C ASN A 60 -1.28 12.74 5.19
N GLU A 61 -1.47 11.64 4.46
CA GLU A 61 -2.19 11.68 3.21
C GLU A 61 -3.70 11.52 3.43
N SER A 62 -4.44 12.53 3.01
CA SER A 62 -5.91 12.49 2.97
C SER A 62 -6.34 11.52 1.87
N PHE A 63 -6.87 10.36 2.27
CA PHE A 63 -7.43 9.39 1.33
C PHE A 63 -8.80 9.85 0.84
N HIS A 64 -8.96 9.89 -0.47
CA HIS A 64 -10.19 10.27 -1.15
C HIS A 64 -10.68 9.13 -2.04
N VAL A 65 -11.97 8.85 -2.00
CA VAL A 65 -12.61 7.90 -2.92
C VAL A 65 -13.43 8.68 -3.94
N PHE A 66 -13.16 8.46 -5.22
CA PHE A 66 -13.88 9.10 -6.32
C PHE A 66 -15.00 8.19 -6.80
N LEU A 67 -16.20 8.75 -6.91
CA LEU A 67 -17.36 8.12 -7.54
C LEU A 67 -17.67 8.91 -8.81
N LEU A 68 -17.44 8.29 -9.97
CA LEU A 68 -17.51 8.90 -11.28
C LEU A 68 -18.57 8.19 -12.12
N GLY A 69 -19.54 8.94 -12.62
CA GLY A 69 -20.56 8.45 -13.55
C GLY A 69 -21.63 7.59 -12.88
N GLY A 70 -21.98 6.50 -13.55
CA GLY A 70 -23.02 5.55 -13.16
C GLY A 70 -24.30 5.72 -13.97
N THR A 71 -25.24 4.79 -13.78
CA THR A 71 -26.54 4.79 -14.46
C THR A 71 -27.66 4.74 -13.43
N ARG A 72 -28.77 5.46 -13.67
CA ARG A 72 -29.92 5.41 -12.75
C ARG A 72 -30.88 4.27 -13.08
N ASN A 73 -31.11 4.04 -14.38
CA ASN A 73 -32.10 3.08 -14.89
C ASN A 73 -31.54 2.26 -16.08
N ASN A 74 -30.22 2.00 -16.11
CA ASN A 74 -29.51 1.33 -17.22
C ASN A 74 -29.66 1.98 -18.62
N ALA A 75 -30.24 3.17 -18.72
CA ALA A 75 -30.58 3.80 -20.00
C ALA A 75 -29.87 5.14 -20.24
N THR A 76 -29.36 5.79 -19.20
CA THR A 76 -28.71 7.12 -19.34
C THR A 76 -27.59 7.23 -18.33
N GLY A 77 -26.41 7.63 -18.81
CA GLY A 77 -25.25 7.90 -18.00
C GLY A 77 -25.44 9.16 -17.15
N LEU A 78 -24.84 9.19 -15.96
CA LEU A 78 -24.95 10.29 -15.02
C LEU A 78 -23.73 11.22 -15.13
N LYS A 79 -23.97 12.54 -15.06
CA LYS A 79 -22.92 13.56 -15.01
C LYS A 79 -22.41 13.83 -13.60
N VAL A 80 -22.16 12.76 -12.85
CA VAL A 80 -21.92 12.84 -11.41
C VAL A 80 -20.47 12.53 -11.09
N CYS A 81 -19.79 13.48 -10.46
CA CYS A 81 -18.51 13.25 -9.80
C CYS A 81 -18.67 13.60 -8.32
N LYS A 82 -18.51 12.62 -7.44
CA LYS A 82 -18.50 12.81 -6.00
C LYS A 82 -17.19 12.30 -5.42
N VAL A 83 -16.73 12.99 -4.38
CA VAL A 83 -15.52 12.62 -3.65
C VAL A 83 -15.90 12.35 -2.22
N TYR A 84 -15.63 11.14 -1.76
CA TYR A 84 -15.75 10.78 -0.35
C TYR A 84 -14.42 11.04 0.34
N ASP A 85 -14.41 12.02 1.23
CA ASP A 85 -13.29 12.34 2.11
C ASP A 85 -13.35 11.38 3.31
N ILE A 86 -12.38 10.45 3.38
CA ILE A 86 -12.35 9.42 4.42
C ILE A 86 -12.07 10.03 5.80
N SER A 87 -11.22 11.06 5.86
CA SER A 87 -10.87 11.76 7.10
C SER A 87 -12.08 12.47 7.70
N LYS A 88 -12.89 13.12 6.85
CA LYS A 88 -14.10 13.84 7.27
C LYS A 88 -15.36 12.94 7.29
N LYS A 89 -15.25 11.70 6.81
CA LYS A 89 -16.37 10.76 6.60
C LYS A 89 -17.55 11.40 5.88
N LYS A 90 -17.25 12.24 4.88
CA LYS A 90 -18.25 13.08 4.21
C LYS A 90 -18.13 12.95 2.70
N LEU A 91 -19.29 12.86 2.06
CA LEU A 91 -19.42 12.93 0.61
C LEU A 91 -19.50 14.40 0.17
N VAL A 92 -18.59 14.81 -0.70
CA VAL A 92 -18.49 16.17 -1.24
C VAL A 92 -18.70 16.09 -2.75
N SER A 93 -19.62 16.89 -3.27
CA SER A 93 -19.79 17.03 -4.72
C SER A 93 -18.54 17.70 -5.33
N SER A 94 -18.07 17.17 -6.45
CA SER A 94 -17.02 17.80 -7.26
C SER A 94 -17.63 18.43 -8.51
N SER A 95 -16.78 19.03 -9.35
CA SER A 95 -17.14 19.42 -10.72
C SER A 95 -17.83 18.27 -11.46
N SER A 96 -19.02 18.53 -12.00
CA SER A 96 -19.76 17.54 -12.80
C SER A 96 -18.96 17.11 -14.02
N MET A 97 -19.18 15.86 -14.44
CA MET A 97 -18.62 15.32 -15.68
C MET A 97 -19.18 16.09 -16.89
N ASN A 98 -18.40 16.15 -17.98
CA ASN A 98 -18.83 16.84 -19.19
C ASN A 98 -20.00 16.12 -19.85
N GLU A 99 -19.92 14.79 -19.88
CA GLU A 99 -20.94 13.91 -20.43
C GLU A 99 -21.49 12.95 -19.38
N GLY A 100 -22.71 12.47 -19.59
CA GLY A 100 -23.32 11.50 -18.68
C GLY A 100 -22.74 10.15 -19.03
N ILE A 101 -22.01 9.51 -18.12
CA ILE A 101 -21.28 8.28 -18.46
C ILE A 101 -21.70 7.14 -17.53
N GLY A 102 -22.11 6.02 -18.12
CA GLY A 102 -22.20 4.70 -17.47
C GLY A 102 -21.09 3.78 -17.93
N ASP A 103 -20.88 2.65 -17.25
CA ASP A 103 -19.94 1.58 -17.65
C ASP A 103 -18.50 2.04 -17.98
N ASN A 104 -18.08 3.17 -17.41
CA ASN A 104 -16.72 3.69 -17.52
C ASN A 104 -15.73 2.91 -16.66
N SER A 105 -14.47 2.93 -17.09
CA SER A 105 -13.36 2.52 -16.24
C SER A 105 -12.76 3.73 -15.55
N ALA A 106 -12.26 3.54 -14.33
CA ALA A 106 -11.57 4.58 -13.58
C ALA A 106 -10.18 4.10 -13.13
N VAL A 107 -9.17 4.97 -13.23
CA VAL A 107 -7.80 4.66 -12.80
C VAL A 107 -7.16 5.89 -12.14
N SER A 108 -6.34 5.65 -11.11
CA SER A 108 -5.47 6.68 -10.53
C SER A 108 -4.07 6.55 -11.11
N LEU A 109 -3.52 7.65 -11.62
CA LEU A 109 -2.17 7.70 -12.18
C LEU A 109 -1.53 9.05 -11.84
N ASN A 110 -0.35 9.01 -11.21
CA ASN A 110 0.43 10.20 -10.84
C ASN A 110 -0.35 11.26 -10.04
N GLY A 111 -1.21 10.82 -9.12
CA GLY A 111 -2.01 11.72 -8.27
C GLY A 111 -3.27 12.28 -8.93
N VAL A 112 -3.53 11.93 -10.20
CA VAL A 112 -4.73 12.35 -10.95
C VAL A 112 -5.63 11.14 -11.18
N VAL A 113 -6.95 11.34 -11.10
CA VAL A 113 -7.94 10.29 -11.38
C VAL A 113 -8.48 10.45 -12.79
N TYR A 114 -8.51 9.37 -13.55
CA TYR A 114 -9.00 9.34 -14.93
C TYR A 114 -10.25 8.49 -15.01
N SER A 115 -11.27 9.01 -15.68
CA SER A 115 -12.43 8.25 -16.15
C SER A 115 -12.30 8.03 -17.65
N VAL A 116 -12.27 6.78 -18.09
CA VAL A 116 -11.99 6.39 -19.47
C VAL A 116 -13.16 5.64 -20.08
N GLY A 117 -13.60 6.10 -21.25
CA GLY A 117 -14.64 5.47 -22.05
C GLY A 117 -16.00 5.43 -21.36
N GLY A 118 -16.73 4.34 -21.57
CA GLY A 118 -18.07 4.12 -21.04
C GLY A 118 -19.14 4.19 -22.13
N TYR A 119 -20.38 4.29 -21.69
CA TYR A 119 -21.57 4.26 -22.53
C TYR A 119 -22.57 5.32 -22.06
N ASN A 120 -23.19 6.00 -23.02
CA ASN A 120 -24.34 6.85 -22.74
C ASN A 120 -25.47 6.56 -23.72
N ASP A 121 -25.44 7.19 -24.90
CA ASP A 121 -26.28 6.85 -26.05
C ASP A 121 -25.52 5.98 -27.06
N ASP A 122 -24.18 6.07 -27.05
CA ASP A 122 -23.24 5.23 -27.79
C ASP A 122 -21.95 5.04 -26.94
N HIS A 123 -21.03 4.21 -27.43
CA HIS A 123 -19.71 3.98 -26.85
C HIS A 123 -18.87 5.26 -26.89
N LEU A 124 -18.36 5.64 -25.73
CA LEU A 124 -17.53 6.82 -25.58
C LEU A 124 -16.06 6.46 -25.77
N ASN A 125 -15.35 7.26 -26.57
CA ASN A 125 -13.90 7.22 -26.71
C ASN A 125 -13.21 8.38 -25.97
N THR A 126 -13.96 9.07 -25.10
CA THR A 126 -13.50 10.22 -24.33
C THR A 126 -12.81 9.79 -23.04
N THR A 127 -11.91 10.65 -22.54
CA THR A 127 -11.29 10.52 -21.22
C THR A 127 -11.43 11.84 -20.48
N GLU A 128 -11.84 11.77 -19.22
CA GLU A 128 -11.87 12.92 -18.32
C GLU A 128 -10.85 12.71 -17.18
N CYS A 129 -10.19 13.79 -16.77
CA CYS A 129 -9.23 13.77 -15.67
C CYS A 129 -9.67 14.68 -14.51
N TYR A 130 -9.44 14.23 -13.30
CA TYR A 130 -9.81 14.88 -12.05
C TYR A 130 -8.57 14.98 -11.16
N ASP A 131 -8.07 16.20 -10.99
CA ASP A 131 -6.97 16.50 -10.08
C ASP A 131 -7.53 16.77 -8.65
N PRO A 132 -7.20 15.94 -7.65
CA PRO A 132 -7.60 16.17 -6.26
C PRO A 132 -6.96 17.43 -5.66
N ALA A 133 -5.79 17.86 -6.17
CA ALA A 133 -5.06 19.02 -5.67
C ALA A 133 -5.58 20.35 -6.23
N SER A 134 -6.36 20.32 -7.31
CA SER A 134 -6.95 21.52 -7.92
C SER A 134 -8.29 21.94 -7.29
N LYS A 135 -8.60 21.46 -6.08
CA LYS A 135 -9.82 21.82 -5.34
C LYS A 135 -9.70 23.12 -4.57
#